data_AF-A0A962HEL7-F1
#
_entry.id   AF-A0A962HEL7-F1
#
_cell.length_a   1.000
_cell.length_b   1.000
_cell.length_c   1.000
_cell.angle_alpha   90.00
_cell.angle_beta   90.00
_cell.angle_gamma   90.00
#
_symmetry.space_group_name_H-M   'P 1'
#
loop_
_entity.id
_entity.type
_entity.pdbx_description
1 polymer ?
#
loop_
_entity_poly.entity_id
_entity_poly.type
_entity_poly.pdbx_seq_one_letter_code
_entity_poly.pdbx_strand_id
1 'polypeptide(L)'
;MNDEQNSFLAKREKLTRQWKWAGSVLLGWSVLLYGYLFFFSPLLANPFYVIERIKEGDMERSTLELMAVLLPVVTGTLFLVLLVFILLSFVIFKNEKKYQEIIAAMRIADQ
;
A
#
# COMPACT_ATOMS: atom_id res chain seq x y z
N MET A 1 1.57 -37.10 13.59
CA MET A 1 1.37 -35.74 13.05
C MET A 1 2.57 -34.91 13.50
N ASN A 2 3.37 -34.34 12.59
CA ASN A 2 4.72 -33.85 12.90
C ASN A 2 4.70 -32.54 13.70
N ASP A 3 5.49 -32.47 14.78
CA ASP A 3 5.68 -31.27 15.60
C ASP A 3 6.12 -30.04 14.79
N GLU A 4 6.80 -30.28 13.66
CA GLU A 4 7.14 -29.26 12.68
C GLU A 4 5.90 -28.51 12.17
N GLN A 5 4.83 -29.21 11.79
CA GLN A 5 3.61 -28.58 11.25
C GLN A 5 2.94 -27.66 12.26
N ASN A 6 2.90 -28.05 13.54
CA ASN A 6 2.36 -27.21 14.61
C ASN A 6 3.22 -25.95 14.82
N SER A 7 4.55 -26.06 14.72
CA SER A 7 5.46 -24.91 14.86
C SER A 7 5.36 -23.93 13.68
N PHE A 8 5.13 -24.43 12.46
CA PHE A 8 4.90 -23.60 11.28
C PHE A 8 3.58 -22.82 11.38
N LEU A 9 2.51 -23.45 11.87
CA LEU A 9 1.21 -22.80 12.07
C LEU A 9 1.29 -21.68 13.13
N ALA A 10 1.94 -21.94 14.27
CA ALA A 10 2.09 -20.94 15.35
C ALA A 10 2.91 -19.72 14.94
N LYS A 11 3.93 -19.89 14.08
CA LYS A 11 4.70 -18.76 13.51
C LYS A 11 3.85 -17.91 12.57
N ARG A 12 3.05 -18.54 11.70
CA ARG A 12 2.19 -17.83 10.75
C ARG A 12 1.08 -17.05 11.44
N GLU A 13 0.49 -17.59 12.50
CA GLU A 13 -0.53 -16.89 13.28
C GLU A 13 0.00 -15.58 13.90
N LYS A 14 1.23 -15.59 14.43
CA LYS A 14 1.89 -14.38 14.96
C LYS A 14 2.13 -13.33 13.88
N LEU A 15 2.59 -13.76 12.70
CA LEU A 15 2.79 -12.90 11.53
C LEU A 15 1.48 -12.25 11.08
N THR A 16 0.39 -13.03 10.96
CA THR A 16 -0.93 -12.51 10.59
C THR A 16 -1.47 -11.51 11.61
N ARG A 17 -1.21 -11.73 12.91
CA ARG A 17 -1.65 -10.80 13.98
C ARG A 17 -0.84 -9.49 13.99
N GLN A 18 0.49 -9.57 13.85
CA GLN A 18 1.35 -8.38 13.76
C GLN A 18 1.09 -7.59 12.48
N TRP A 19 0.73 -8.25 11.38
CA TRP A 19 0.44 -7.59 10.10
C TRP A 19 -0.71 -6.60 10.19
N LYS A 20 -1.72 -6.82 11.02
CA LYS A 20 -2.81 -5.84 11.20
C LYS A 20 -2.28 -4.50 11.70
N TRP A 21 -1.33 -4.53 12.62
CA TRP A 21 -0.74 -3.31 13.19
C TRP A 21 0.29 -2.72 12.24
N ALA A 22 1.23 -3.54 11.76
CA ALA A 22 2.26 -3.12 10.81
C ALA A 22 1.68 -2.56 9.52
N GLY A 23 0.66 -3.22 8.95
CA GLY A 23 -0.05 -2.76 7.75
C GLY A 23 -0.84 -1.48 7.98
N SER A 24 -1.43 -1.28 9.17
CA SER A 24 -2.17 -0.05 9.48
C SER A 24 -1.23 1.14 9.65
N VAL A 25 -0.09 0.92 10.33
CA VAL A 25 0.98 1.91 10.44
C VAL A 25 1.54 2.24 9.06
N LEU A 26 1.83 1.23 8.23
CA LEU A 26 2.34 1.42 6.88
C LEU A 26 1.34 2.21 6.00
N LEU A 27 0.05 1.86 6.03
CA LEU A 27 -0.99 2.55 5.28
C LEU A 27 -1.13 4.01 5.74
N GLY A 28 -1.21 4.23 7.07
CA GLY A 28 -1.26 5.57 7.63
C GLY A 28 -0.04 6.41 7.24
N TRP A 29 1.16 5.81 7.30
CA TRP A 29 2.40 6.46 6.89
C TRP A 29 2.41 6.79 5.40
N SER A 30 1.95 5.90 4.53
CA SER A 30 1.85 6.14 3.08
C SER A 30 0.89 7.29 2.77
N VAL A 31 -0.27 7.35 3.43
CA VAL A 31 -1.24 8.44 3.24
C VAL A 31 -0.67 9.77 3.76
N LEU A 32 -0.03 9.77 4.93
CA LEU A 32 0.62 10.95 5.50
C LEU A 32 1.74 11.45 4.60
N LEU A 33 2.57 10.55 4.07
CA LEU A 33 3.68 10.92 3.20
C LEU A 33 3.19 11.51 1.87
N TYR A 34 2.14 10.94 1.29
CA TYR A 34 1.51 11.48 0.09
C TYR A 34 0.89 12.87 0.34
N GLY A 35 0.16 13.03 1.44
CA GLY A 35 -0.39 14.33 1.85
C GLY A 35 0.70 15.37 2.11
N TYR A 36 1.76 14.99 2.82
CA TYR A 36 2.92 15.85 3.05
C TYR A 36 3.56 16.29 1.73
N LEU A 37 3.76 15.35 0.78
CA LEU A 37 4.32 15.65 -0.54
C LEU A 37 3.42 16.61 -1.32
N PHE A 38 2.09 16.46 -1.20
CA PHE A 38 1.12 17.32 -1.85
C PHE A 38 1.19 18.79 -1.38
N PHE A 39 1.44 19.02 -0.09
CA PHE A 39 1.54 20.38 0.47
C PHE A 39 2.94 20.99 0.34
N PHE A 40 4.00 20.24 0.63
CA PHE A 40 5.37 20.77 0.68
C PHE A 40 6.10 20.72 -0.66
N SER A 41 5.72 19.80 -1.56
CA SER A 41 6.36 19.66 -2.87
C SER A 41 5.30 19.56 -3.97
N PRO A 42 4.53 20.64 -4.21
CA PRO A 42 3.42 20.62 -5.15
C PRO A 42 3.84 20.28 -6.58
N LEU A 43 5.11 20.53 -6.94
CA LEU A 43 5.72 20.12 -8.22
C LEU A 43 5.71 18.60 -8.45
N LEU A 44 5.75 17.78 -7.39
CA LEU A 44 5.80 16.32 -7.51
C LEU A 44 4.44 15.62 -7.34
N ALA A 45 3.44 16.31 -6.80
CA ALA A 45 2.19 15.66 -6.41
C ALA A 45 0.92 16.41 -6.86
N ASN A 46 1.02 17.70 -7.19
CA ASN A 46 -0.12 18.51 -7.60
C ASN A 46 -0.02 18.88 -9.09
N PRO A 47 -0.72 18.16 -9.98
CA PRO A 47 -0.70 18.47 -11.41
C PRO A 47 -1.31 19.84 -11.73
N PHE A 48 -2.25 20.34 -10.91
CA PHE A 48 -2.87 21.65 -11.12
C PHE A 48 -1.89 22.79 -10.88
N TYR A 49 -1.06 22.67 -9.83
CA TYR A 49 0.01 23.65 -9.55
C TYR A 49 1.02 23.73 -10.70
N VAL A 50 1.35 22.58 -11.29
CA VAL A 50 2.26 22.51 -12.43
C VAL A 50 1.65 23.17 -13.67
N ILE A 51 0.37 22.89 -13.97
CA ILE A 51 -0.33 23.50 -15.11
C ILE A 51 -0.44 25.02 -14.98
N GLU A 52 -0.67 25.53 -13.76
CA GLU A 52 -0.76 26.96 -13.48
C GLU A 52 0.58 27.67 -13.71
N ARG A 53 1.69 27.09 -13.23
CA ARG A 53 3.05 27.57 -13.47
C ARG A 53 3.47 27.53 -14.94
N ILE A 54 3.01 26.53 -15.68
CA ILE A 54 3.23 26.41 -17.12
C ILE A 54 2.50 27.54 -17.88
N LYS A 55 1.24 27.82 -17.50
CA LYS A 55 0.43 28.89 -18.11
C LYS A 55 0.98 30.30 -17.85
N GLU A 56 1.68 30.50 -16.74
CA GLU A 56 2.30 31.78 -16.37
C GLU A 56 3.55 32.13 -17.20
N GLY A 57 3.99 31.26 -18.13
CA GLY A 57 4.83 31.67 -19.26
C GLY A 57 6.34 31.39 -19.16
N ASP A 58 6.78 30.48 -18.28
CA ASP A 58 8.22 30.29 -17.99
C ASP A 58 8.85 29.01 -18.57
N MET A 59 8.18 28.29 -19.49
CA MET A 59 8.73 27.05 -20.05
C MET A 59 8.52 26.90 -21.57
N GLU A 60 9.62 26.99 -22.31
CA GLU A 60 9.63 26.76 -23.75
C GLU A 60 9.48 25.26 -24.10
N ARG A 61 8.40 25.00 -24.86
CA ARG A 61 8.12 23.94 -25.85
C ARG A 61 8.04 22.47 -25.37
N SER A 62 6.86 22.13 -24.86
CA SER A 62 6.19 20.82 -24.91
C SER A 62 6.80 19.64 -24.16
N THR A 63 8.11 19.39 -24.25
CA THR A 63 8.75 18.25 -23.58
C THR A 63 8.86 18.49 -22.08
N LEU A 64 9.17 19.73 -21.68
CA LEU A 64 9.28 20.13 -20.28
C LEU A 64 7.91 20.15 -19.59
N GLU A 65 6.86 20.59 -20.30
CA GLU A 65 5.48 20.55 -19.84
C GLU A 65 4.99 19.11 -19.66
N LEU A 66 5.25 18.23 -20.63
CA LEU A 66 4.91 16.80 -20.55
C LEU A 66 5.60 16.13 -19.36
N MET A 67 6.90 16.36 -19.16
CA MET A 67 7.64 15.81 -18.02
C MET A 67 7.11 16.36 -16.68
N ALA A 68 6.79 17.64 -16.62
CA ALA A 68 6.29 18.28 -15.41
C ALA A 68 4.88 17.77 -15.02
N VAL A 69 4.02 17.45 -15.99
CA VAL A 69 2.68 16.87 -15.72
C VAL A 69 2.77 15.36 -15.47
N LEU A 70 3.67 14.64 -16.15
CA LEU A 70 3.86 13.21 -15.93
C LEU A 70 4.39 12.91 -14.52
N LEU A 71 5.23 13.77 -13.95
CA LEU A 71 5.79 13.59 -12.61
C LEU A 71 4.73 13.36 -11.51
N PRO A 72 3.74 14.26 -11.32
CA PRO A 72 2.67 14.07 -10.35
C PRO A 72 1.72 12.92 -10.72
N VAL A 73 1.47 12.68 -12.01
CA VAL A 73 0.62 11.57 -12.46
C VAL A 73 1.26 10.21 -12.15
N VAL A 74 2.54 10.04 -12.49
CA VAL A 74 3.30 8.81 -12.21
C VAL A 74 3.46 8.62 -10.71
N THR A 75 3.82 9.67 -9.97
CA THR A 75 3.96 9.61 -8.51
C THR A 75 2.64 9.22 -7.83
N GLY A 76 1.53 9.83 -8.24
CA GLY A 76 0.19 9.45 -7.76
C GLY A 76 -0.19 8.02 -8.13
N THR A 77 0.13 7.59 -9.36
CA THR A 77 -0.13 6.21 -9.82
C THR A 77 0.67 5.20 -9.01
N LEU A 78 1.94 5.45 -8.74
CA LEU A 78 2.79 4.60 -7.91
C LEU A 78 2.23 4.49 -6.48
N PHE A 79 1.80 5.61 -5.90
CA PHE A 79 1.15 5.61 -4.59
C PHE A 79 -0.16 4.82 -4.59
N LEU A 80 -0.98 4.97 -5.62
CA LEU A 80 -2.23 4.21 -5.77
C LEU A 80 -1.94 2.71 -5.86
N VAL A 81 -0.99 2.31 -6.71
CA VAL A 81 -0.58 0.90 -6.84
C VAL A 81 -0.07 0.36 -5.50
N LEU A 82 0.76 1.12 -4.79
CA LEU A 82 1.24 0.76 -3.45
C LEU A 82 0.08 0.58 -2.45
N LEU A 83 -0.90 1.48 -2.45
CA LEU A 83 -2.10 1.35 -1.61
C LEU A 83 -2.90 0.10 -1.96
N VAL A 84 -3.07 -0.21 -3.25
CA VAL A 84 -3.73 -1.43 -3.71
C VAL A 84 -2.99 -2.67 -3.20
N PHE A 85 -1.66 -2.72 -3.29
CA PHE A 85 -0.87 -3.84 -2.75
C PHE A 85 -1.04 -3.99 -1.24
N ILE A 86 -1.04 -2.89 -0.49
CA ILE A 86 -1.29 -2.93 0.96
C ILE A 86 -2.69 -3.47 1.25
N LEU A 87 -3.72 -2.98 0.56
CA LEU A 87 -5.11 -3.46 0.72
C LEU A 87 -5.26 -4.94 0.34
N LEU A 88 -4.67 -5.38 -0.78
CA LEU A 88 -4.67 -6.80 -1.17
C LEU A 88 -3.97 -7.66 -0.12
N SER A 89 -2.86 -7.18 0.45
CA SER A 89 -2.18 -7.87 1.54
C SER A 89 -3.12 -8.06 2.73
N PHE A 90 -3.86 -7.02 3.14
CA PHE A 90 -4.88 -7.13 4.18
C PHE A 90 -5.94 -8.18 3.87
N VAL A 91 -6.41 -8.26 2.62
CA VAL A 91 -7.39 -9.27 2.19
C VAL A 91 -6.80 -10.69 2.27
N ILE A 92 -5.57 -10.88 1.79
CA ILE A 92 -4.86 -12.17 1.82
C ILE A 92 -4.72 -12.65 3.27
N PHE A 93 -4.23 -11.81 4.16
CA PHE A 93 -4.04 -12.15 5.57
C PHE A 93 -5.37 -12.40 6.30
N LYS A 94 -6.45 -11.69 5.93
CA LYS A 94 -7.80 -11.97 6.46
C LYS A 94 -8.30 -13.35 6.03
N ASN A 95 -8.08 -13.72 4.76
CA ASN A 95 -8.43 -15.04 4.25
C ASN A 95 -7.59 -16.15 4.88
N GLU A 96 -6.29 -15.93 5.10
CA GLU A 96 -5.40 -16.88 5.76
C GLU A 96 -5.88 -17.24 7.17
N LYS A 97 -6.37 -16.25 7.95
CA LYS A 97 -6.97 -16.49 9.27
C LYS A 97 -8.21 -17.39 9.19
N LYS A 98 -9.06 -17.19 8.18
CA LYS A 98 -10.26 -18.01 7.96
C LYS A 98 -9.89 -19.47 7.64
N TYR A 99 -8.88 -19.70 6.80
CA TYR A 99 -8.41 -21.06 6.51
C TYR A 99 -7.81 -21.74 7.75
N GLN A 100 -7.07 -21.01 8.58
CA GLN A 100 -6.54 -21.53 9.83
C GLN A 100 -7.65 -21.95 10.80
N GLU A 101 -8.72 -21.15 10.93
CA GLU A 101 -9.89 -21.49 11.77
C GLU A 101 -10.61 -22.76 11.28
N ILE A 102 -10.78 -22.93 9.96
CA ILE A 102 -11.41 -24.13 9.38
C ILE A 102 -10.56 -25.38 9.63
N ILE A 103 -9.23 -25.29 9.46
CA ILE A 103 -8.32 -26.41 9.74
C ILE A 103 -8.36 -26.77 11.24
N ALA A 104 -8.38 -25.77 12.12
CA ALA A 104 -8.49 -26.00 13.56
C ALA A 104 -9.82 -26.67 13.94
N ALA A 105 -10.94 -26.28 13.32
CA ALA A 105 -12.25 -26.89 13.55
C ALA A 105 -12.31 -28.35 13.08
N MET A 106 -11.76 -28.67 11.91
CA MET A 106 -11.69 -30.05 11.42
C MET A 106 -10.84 -30.94 12.33
N ARG A 107 -9.75 -30.41 12.88
CA ARG A 107 -8.88 -31.13 13.83
C ARG A 107 -9.61 -31.52 15.13
N ILE A 108 -10.55 -30.69 15.61
CA ILE A 108 -11.33 -30.98 16.83
C ILE A 108 -12.43 -32.01 16.56
N ALA A 109 -12.96 -32.07 15.33
CA ALA A 109 -14.02 -33.01 14.95
C ALA A 109 -13.52 -34.45 14.68
N ASP A 110 -12.21 -34.61 14.42
CA ASP A 110 -11.56 -35.90 14.17
C ASP A 110 -10.98 -36.55 15.45
N GLN A 111 -11.14 -35.88 16.60
CA GLN A 111 -10.62 -36.27 17.92
C GLN A 111 -11.75 -36.63 18.88
#